data_AF-A0A413IHK7-F1
#
_entry.id   AF-A0A413IHK7-F1
#
_cell.length_a   1.000
_cell.length_b   1.000
_cell.length_c   1.000
_cell.angle_alpha   90.00
_cell.angle_beta   90.00
_cell.angle_gamma   90.00
#
_symmetry.space_group_name_H-M   'P 1'
#
loop_
_entity.id
_entity.type
_entity.pdbx_description
1 polymer ?
#
loop_
_entity_poly.entity_id
_entity_poly.type
_entity_poly.pdbx_seq_one_letter_code
_entity_poly.pdbx_strand_id
1 'polypeptide(L)'
;MNKLETKLQATEVEIYIINKVMEYRVAANYSKTRLSLELRLSGAYVRKIENPSCKEKYNVNLLNEAAKILGCRMADFMPDPFVQSDTIEEYMNLHPEIKAKYDKLEQERDEKNREKLEKEKRQRTSKKGKAEKK
;
A
#
# COMPACT_ATOMS: atom_id res chain seq x y z
N MET A 1 -1.74 24.40 24.01
CA MET A 1 -0.95 23.15 24.20
C MET A 1 -0.51 22.68 22.83
N ASN A 2 0.77 22.78 22.51
CA ASN A 2 1.32 22.33 21.23
C ASN A 2 1.22 20.81 21.14
N LYS A 3 0.17 20.33 20.48
CA LYS A 3 -0.02 18.92 20.16
C LYS A 3 1.08 18.58 19.17
N LEU A 4 2.08 17.79 19.58
CA LEU A 4 3.04 17.19 18.65
C LEU A 4 2.27 16.73 17.42
N GLU A 5 2.56 17.30 16.26
CA GLU A 5 2.03 16.84 14.98
C GLU A 5 2.41 15.36 14.87
N THR A 6 1.48 14.50 15.25
CA THR A 6 1.78 13.08 15.38
C THR A 6 1.84 12.57 13.96
N LYS A 7 3.05 12.43 13.42
CA LYS A 7 3.27 12.03 12.03
C LYS A 7 2.50 10.74 11.77
N LEU A 8 1.43 10.85 11.00
CA LEU A 8 0.65 9.71 10.59
C LEU A 8 1.55 8.80 9.76
N GLN A 9 1.37 7.49 9.93
CA GLN A 9 2.07 6.44 9.19
C GLN A 9 1.05 5.60 8.42
N ALA A 10 -0.09 6.20 8.07
CA ALA A 10 -1.22 5.57 7.41
C ALA A 10 -1.79 6.52 6.37
N THR A 11 -2.19 5.97 5.24
CA THR A 11 -2.96 6.66 4.18
C THR A 11 -4.41 6.85 4.60
N GLU A 12 -5.16 7.69 3.89
CA GLU A 12 -6.57 7.93 4.20
C GLU A 12 -7.42 6.65 4.13
N VAL A 13 -7.20 5.81 3.11
CA VAL A 13 -7.90 4.51 2.98
C VAL A 13 -7.59 3.55 4.12
N GLU A 14 -6.33 3.50 4.57
CA GLU A 14 -5.94 2.68 5.70
C GLU A 14 -6.58 3.17 7.01
N ILE A 15 -6.63 4.49 7.20
CA ILE A 15 -7.30 5.10 8.36
C ILE A 15 -8.80 4.76 8.34
N TYR A 16 -9.44 4.83 7.17
CA TYR A 16 -10.85 4.44 7.02
C TYR A 16 -11.06 2.99 7.47
N ILE A 17 -10.27 2.06 6.94
CA ILE A 17 -10.36 0.63 7.28
C ILE A 17 -10.13 0.41 8.78
N ILE A 18 -9.11 1.04 9.36
CA ILE A 18 -8.82 0.96 10.80
C ILE A 18 -10.02 1.43 11.62
N ASN A 19 -10.60 2.58 11.28
CA ASN A 19 -11.74 3.14 11.99
C ASN A 19 -12.97 2.22 11.88
N LYS A 20 -13.22 1.63 10.70
CA LYS A 20 -14.31 0.66 10.54
C LYS A 20 -14.11 -0.59 11.38
N VAL A 21 -12.93 -1.20 11.36
CA VAL A 21 -12.66 -2.37 12.22
C VAL A 21 -12.80 -1.99 13.70
N MET A 22 -12.39 -0.78 14.11
CA MET A 22 -12.56 -0.26 15.47
C MET A 22 -14.04 -0.14 15.86
N GLU A 23 -14.89 0.42 14.98
CA GLU A 23 -16.34 0.53 15.19
C GLU A 23 -16.96 -0.85 15.47
N TYR A 24 -16.71 -1.83 14.60
CA TYR A 24 -17.21 -3.20 14.78
C TYR A 24 -16.65 -3.87 16.04
N ARG A 25 -15.36 -3.67 16.34
CA ARG A 25 -14.74 -4.22 17.55
C ARG A 25 -15.41 -3.69 18.81
N VAL A 26 -15.65 -2.38 18.88
CA VAL A 26 -16.30 -1.75 20.04
C VAL A 26 -17.76 -2.19 20.13
N ALA A 27 -18.50 -2.25 19.02
CA ALA A 27 -19.88 -2.72 18.99
C ALA A 27 -20.02 -4.18 19.47
N ALA A 28 -19.03 -5.04 19.15
CA ALA A 28 -18.97 -6.42 19.61
C ALA A 28 -18.40 -6.60 21.03
N ASN A 29 -18.11 -5.52 21.77
CA ASN A 29 -17.49 -5.53 23.10
C ASN A 29 -16.13 -6.27 23.16
N TYR A 30 -15.35 -6.20 22.08
CA TYR A 30 -14.00 -6.76 22.04
C TYR A 30 -12.97 -5.73 22.52
N SER A 31 -12.12 -6.12 23.48
CA SER A 31 -10.92 -5.36 23.79
C SER A 31 -9.88 -5.52 22.68
N LYS A 32 -8.96 -4.55 22.54
CA LYS A 32 -7.87 -4.63 21.56
C LYS A 32 -7.02 -5.89 21.76
N THR A 33 -6.73 -6.22 23.02
CA THR A 33 -5.99 -7.43 23.40
C THR A 33 -6.76 -8.68 23.02
N ARG A 34 -8.06 -8.74 23.31
CA ARG A 34 -8.90 -9.89 22.96
C ARG A 34 -8.92 -10.13 21.46
N LEU A 35 -9.19 -9.10 20.66
CA LEU A 35 -9.17 -9.24 19.20
C LEU A 35 -7.80 -9.69 18.67
N SER A 36 -6.71 -9.19 19.26
CA SER A 36 -5.35 -9.62 18.88
C SER A 36 -5.14 -11.11 19.12
N LEU A 37 -5.60 -11.63 20.26
CA LEU A 37 -5.46 -13.05 20.61
C LEU A 37 -6.32 -13.95 19.73
N GLU A 38 -7.55 -13.55 19.42
CA GLU A 38 -8.42 -14.29 18.49
C GLU A 38 -7.85 -14.35 17.06
N LEU A 39 -7.19 -13.25 16.63
CA LEU A 39 -6.45 -13.21 15.37
C LEU A 39 -5.13 -14.01 15.41
N ARG A 40 -4.81 -14.65 16.54
CA ARG A 40 -3.57 -15.43 16.76
C ARG A 40 -2.31 -14.57 16.64
N LEU A 41 -2.39 -13.31 17.08
CA LEU A 41 -1.30 -12.34 17.08
C LEU A 41 -0.85 -12.03 18.50
N SER A 42 0.26 -11.31 18.63
CA SER A 42 0.68 -10.77 19.94
C SER A 42 -0.41 -9.87 20.53
N GLY A 43 -0.65 -9.94 21.85
CA GLY A 43 -1.74 -9.19 22.51
C GLY A 43 -1.70 -7.67 22.32
N ALA A 44 -0.56 -7.10 21.93
CA ALA A 44 -0.40 -5.68 21.65
C ALA A 44 -0.62 -5.30 20.17
N TYR A 45 -0.88 -6.27 19.28
CA TYR A 45 -0.83 -6.05 17.84
C TYR A 45 -1.96 -5.14 17.34
N VAL A 46 -3.21 -5.40 17.73
CA VAL A 46 -4.35 -4.52 17.38
C VAL A 46 -4.17 -3.13 17.99
N ARG A 47 -3.55 -3.01 19.17
CA ARG A 47 -3.21 -1.70 19.75
C ARG A 47 -2.28 -0.89 18.85
N LYS A 48 -1.36 -1.54 18.15
CA LYS A 48 -0.48 -0.89 17.17
C LYS A 48 -1.23 -0.55 15.88
N ILE A 49 -2.01 -1.48 15.32
CA ILE A 49 -2.75 -1.20 14.09
C ILE A 49 -3.74 -0.05 14.28
N GLU A 50 -4.49 -0.04 15.38
CA GLU A 50 -5.44 1.02 15.70
C GLU A 50 -4.78 2.35 16.11
N ASN A 51 -3.45 2.40 16.12
CA ASN A 51 -2.72 3.64 16.25
C ASN A 51 -2.24 4.09 14.85
N PRO A 52 -2.84 5.14 14.27
CA PRO A 52 -2.46 5.62 12.93
C PRO A 52 -0.99 6.05 12.81
N SER A 53 -0.31 6.30 13.92
CA SER A 53 1.12 6.65 13.96
C SER A 53 2.05 5.43 13.92
N CYS A 54 1.51 4.23 14.05
CA CYS A 54 2.25 2.98 13.90
C CYS A 54 2.28 2.54 12.44
N LYS A 55 3.33 1.81 12.06
CA LYS A 55 3.51 1.32 10.68
C LYS A 55 2.66 0.09 10.38
N GLU A 56 2.20 -0.60 11.41
CA GLU A 56 1.35 -1.79 11.29
C GLU A 56 -0.02 -1.44 10.72
N LYS A 57 -0.53 -2.29 9.82
CA LYS A 57 -1.80 -2.12 9.10
C LYS A 57 -2.53 -3.45 9.01
N TYR A 58 -3.85 -3.40 8.85
CA TYR A 58 -4.61 -4.59 8.52
C TYR A 58 -4.28 -5.05 7.10
N ASN A 59 -3.84 -6.29 6.96
CA ASN A 59 -3.78 -6.94 5.65
C ASN A 59 -5.13 -7.59 5.33
N VAL A 60 -5.33 -7.97 4.07
CA VAL A 60 -6.59 -8.58 3.60
C VAL A 60 -6.97 -9.86 4.34
N ASN A 61 -5.98 -10.68 4.75
CA ASN A 61 -6.24 -11.91 5.51
C ASN A 61 -6.72 -11.59 6.94
N LEU A 62 -6.12 -10.59 7.59
CA LEU A 62 -6.53 -10.12 8.90
C LEU A 62 -7.93 -9.51 8.86
N LEU A 63 -8.27 -8.78 7.81
CA LEU A 63 -9.63 -8.25 7.61
C LEU A 63 -10.64 -9.40 7.47
N ASN A 64 -10.32 -10.43 6.68
CA ASN A 64 -11.19 -11.59 6.54
C ASN A 64 -11.43 -12.31 7.88
N GLU A 65 -10.38 -12.57 8.67
CA GLU A 65 -10.54 -13.21 9.97
C GLU A 65 -11.22 -12.29 10.99
N ALA A 66 -10.94 -10.98 10.98
CA ALA A 66 -11.63 -10.02 11.82
C ALA A 66 -13.13 -9.98 11.51
N ALA A 67 -13.53 -10.04 10.23
CA ALA A 67 -14.93 -10.09 9.83
C ALA A 67 -15.65 -11.32 10.42
N LYS A 68 -15.02 -12.49 10.36
CA LYS A 68 -15.56 -13.73 10.97
C LYS A 68 -15.71 -13.61 12.49
N ILE A 69 -14.70 -13.08 13.17
CA ILE A 69 -14.71 -12.91 14.63
C ILE A 69 -15.79 -11.90 15.07
N LEU A 70 -15.93 -10.81 14.31
CA LEU A 70 -16.85 -9.71 14.63
C LEU A 70 -18.27 -9.94 14.09
N GLY A 71 -18.49 -11.00 13.32
CA GLY A 71 -19.81 -11.36 12.77
C GLY A 71 -20.32 -10.40 11.69
N CYS A 72 -19.43 -9.78 10.92
CA CYS A 72 -19.76 -8.88 9.82
C CYS A 72 -19.20 -9.34 8.48
N ARG A 73 -19.51 -8.62 7.39
CA ARG A 73 -18.93 -8.94 6.07
C ARG A 73 -17.59 -8.23 5.95
N MET A 74 -16.63 -8.87 5.29
CA MET A 74 -15.32 -8.26 5.01
C MET A 74 -15.46 -6.94 4.22
N ALA A 75 -16.47 -6.84 3.35
CA ALA A 75 -16.78 -5.65 2.58
C ALA A 75 -17.17 -4.45 3.45
N ASP A 76 -17.69 -4.68 4.66
CA ASP A 76 -18.14 -3.60 5.55
C ASP A 76 -16.98 -2.77 6.12
N PHE A 77 -15.73 -3.25 5.98
CA PHE A 77 -14.53 -2.50 6.33
C PHE A 77 -14.04 -1.58 5.22
N MET A 78 -14.53 -1.75 4.00
CA MET A 78 -14.04 -1.04 2.83
C MET A 78 -14.85 0.23 2.56
N PRO A 79 -14.21 1.30 2.04
CA PRO A 79 -14.93 2.46 1.55
C PRO A 79 -15.75 2.09 0.32
N ASP A 80 -16.97 2.61 0.24
CA ASP A 80 -17.87 2.45 -0.90
C ASP A 80 -18.41 3.85 -1.28
N PRO A 81 -18.14 4.37 -2.49
CA PRO A 81 -17.47 3.70 -3.61
C PRO A 81 -15.93 3.63 -3.49
N PHE A 82 -15.27 4.70 -3.05
CA PHE A 82 -13.83 4.81 -2.85
C PHE A 82 -13.49 6.13 -2.16
N VAL A 83 -12.28 6.24 -1.62
CA VAL A 83 -11.75 7.49 -1.05
C VAL A 83 -11.28 8.42 -2.18
N GLN A 84 -11.54 9.72 -2.07
CA GLN A 84 -11.22 10.70 -3.13
C GLN A 84 -9.75 11.12 -3.18
N SER A 85 -8.98 10.91 -2.11
CA SER A 85 -7.56 11.25 -2.07
C SER A 85 -6.70 10.30 -2.91
N ASP A 86 -5.57 10.84 -3.38
CA ASP A 86 -4.53 10.03 -4.02
C ASP A 86 -3.72 9.28 -2.95
N THR A 87 -4.29 8.14 -2.55
CA THR A 87 -3.68 7.25 -1.55
C THR A 87 -2.34 6.64 -2.02
N ILE A 88 -2.07 6.60 -3.33
CA ILE A 88 -0.80 6.10 -3.86
C ILE A 88 0.29 7.13 -3.63
N GLU A 89 0.03 8.40 -3.96
CA GLU A 89 0.95 9.49 -3.69
C GLU A 89 1.20 9.64 -2.18
N GLU A 90 0.15 9.57 -1.36
CA GLU A 90 0.27 9.53 0.11
C GLU A 90 1.18 8.40 0.57
N TYR A 91 0.96 7.18 0.08
CA TYR A 91 1.76 6.01 0.45
C TYR A 91 3.24 6.21 0.09
N MET A 92 3.54 6.72 -1.11
CA MET A 92 4.91 6.99 -1.54
C MET A 92 5.58 8.07 -0.68
N ASN A 93 4.83 9.08 -0.25
CA ASN A 93 5.34 10.13 0.63
C ASN A 93 5.57 9.63 2.06
N LEU A 94 4.78 8.66 2.54
CA LEU A 94 5.00 7.98 3.82
C LEU A 94 6.21 7.03 3.78
N HIS A 95 6.54 6.49 2.60
CA HIS A 95 7.60 5.50 2.40
C HIS A 95 8.65 5.95 1.37
N PRO A 96 9.51 6.93 1.72
CA PRO A 96 10.49 7.50 0.78
C PRO A 96 11.50 6.48 0.24
N GLU A 97 11.85 5.45 1.02
CA GLU A 97 12.72 4.36 0.58
C GLU A 97 12.08 3.54 -0.55
N ILE A 98 10.77 3.32 -0.47
CA ILE A 98 10.01 2.59 -1.49
C ILE A 98 9.89 3.44 -2.75
N LYS A 99 9.58 4.73 -2.60
CA LYS A 99 9.56 5.70 -3.70
C LYS A 99 10.89 5.69 -4.46
N ALA A 100 12.00 5.89 -3.76
CA ALA A 100 13.33 5.89 -4.36
C ALA A 100 13.70 4.57 -5.05
N LYS A 101 13.20 3.43 -4.56
CA LYS A 101 13.40 2.12 -5.21
C LYS A 101 12.65 2.04 -6.54
N TYR A 102 11.39 2.47 -6.58
CA TYR A 102 10.61 2.42 -7.82
C TYR A 102 11.09 3.42 -8.87
N ASP A 103 11.50 4.62 -8.45
CA ASP A 103 12.07 5.63 -9.34
C ASP A 103 13.33 5.08 -10.05
N LYS A 104 14.20 4.37 -9.32
CA LYS A 104 15.38 3.71 -9.90
C LYS A 104 15.00 2.61 -10.90
N LEU A 105 14.03 1.78 -10.55
CA LEU A 105 13.56 0.70 -11.44
C LEU A 105 12.93 1.24 -12.73
N GLU A 106 12.28 2.39 -12.68
CA GLU A 106 11.74 3.08 -13.84
C GLU A 106 12.87 3.63 -14.72
N GLN A 107 13.85 4.31 -14.13
CA GLN A 107 15.03 4.82 -14.85
C GLN A 107 15.81 3.69 -15.56
N GLU A 108 16.04 2.56 -14.88
CA GLU A 108 16.69 1.39 -15.47
C GLU A 108 15.90 0.79 -16.65
N ARG A 109 14.56 0.81 -16.57
CA ARG A 109 13.68 0.34 -17.64
C ARG A 109 13.76 1.25 -18.86
N ASP A 110 13.75 2.55 -18.63
CA ASP A 110 13.84 3.55 -19.69
C ASP A 110 15.20 3.53 -20.38
N GLU A 111 16.28 3.34 -19.63
CA GLU A 111 17.63 3.15 -20.19
C GLU A 111 17.70 1.90 -21.07
N LYS A 112 17.23 0.75 -20.58
CA LYS A 112 17.15 -0.49 -21.37
C LYS A 112 16.34 -0.31 -22.65
N ASN A 113 15.20 0.40 -22.57
CA ASN A 113 14.36 0.68 -23.73
C ASN A 113 15.07 1.60 -24.75
N ARG A 114 15.76 2.64 -24.29
CA ARG A 114 16.56 3.54 -25.13
C ARG A 114 17.68 2.78 -25.85
N GLU A 115 18.45 1.95 -25.14
CA GLU A 115 19.49 1.12 -25.74
C GLU A 115 18.95 0.17 -26.81
N LYS A 116 17.80 -0.47 -26.54
CA LYS A 116 17.15 -1.37 -27.49
C LYS A 116 16.77 -0.62 -28.77
N LEU A 117 16.16 0.55 -28.63
CA LEU A 117 15.78 1.39 -29.77
C LEU A 117 17.01 1.83 -30.58
N GLU A 118 18.11 2.19 -29.92
CA GLU A 118 19.37 2.51 -30.61
C GLU A 118 19.96 1.33 -31.36
N LYS A 119 20.00 0.15 -30.74
CA LYS A 119 20.48 -1.09 -31.37
C LYS A 119 19.64 -1.42 -32.61
N GLU A 120 18.32 -1.30 -32.53
CA GLU A 120 17.42 -1.49 -33.67
C GLU A 120 17.66 -0.46 -34.79
N LYS A 121 17.86 0.82 -34.45
CA LYS A 121 18.19 1.87 -35.42
C LYS A 121 19.51 1.57 -36.15
N ARG A 122 20.57 1.17 -35.43
CA ARG A 122 21.88 0.80 -36.01
C ARG A 122 21.79 -0.44 -36.93
N GLN A 123 20.94 -1.40 -36.58
CA GLN A 123 20.69 -2.57 -37.44
C GLN A 123 19.92 -2.20 -38.72
N ARG A 124 18.97 -1.26 -38.65
CA ARG A 124 18.23 -0.78 -39.83
C ARG A 124 19.13 0.02 -40.79
N THR A 125 19.99 0.89 -40.28
CA THR A 125 20.93 1.67 -41.11
C THR A 125 21.97 0.79 -41.79
N SER A 126 22.54 -0.19 -41.08
CA SER A 126 23.50 -1.15 -41.66
C SER A 126 22.88 -2.08 -42.73
N LYS A 127 21.59 -2.44 -42.61
CA LYS A 127 20.86 -3.17 -43.67
C LYS A 127 20.61 -2.32 -44.91
N LYS A 128 20.22 -1.04 -44.77
CA LYS A 128 20.05 -0.12 -45.91
C LYS A 128 21.34 0.10 -46.70
N GLY A 129 22.46 0.37 -46.02
CA GLY A 129 23.75 0.59 -46.69
C GLY A 129 24.31 -0.64 -47.43
N LYS A 130 23.88 -1.86 -47.08
CA LYS A 130 24.21 -3.08 -47.82
C LYS A 130 23.31 -3.32 -49.05
N ALA A 131 22.10 -2.77 -49.06
CA ALA A 131 21.18 -2.88 -50.19
C ALA A 131 21.49 -1.87 -51.31
N GLU A 132 22.03 -0.70 -50.98
CA GLU A 132 22.40 0.35 -51.96
C GLU A 132 23.75 0.08 -52.67
N LYS A 133 24.54 -0.88 -52.20
CA LYS A 133 25.85 -1.28 -52.80
C LYS A 133 25.75 -2.50 -53.73
N LYS A 134 24.55 -2.95 -54.08
CA LYS A 134 24.28 -4.12 -54.93
C LYS A 134 23.47 -3.70 -56.14
#